data_AF-K7Z922-F1
#
_entry.id   AF-K7Z922-F1
#
_cell.length_a   1.000
_cell.length_b   1.000
_cell.length_c   1.000
_cell.angle_alpha   90.00
_cell.angle_beta   90.00
_cell.angle_gamma   90.00
#
_symmetry.space_group_name_H-M   'P 1'
#
loop_
_entity.id
_entity.type
_entity.pdbx_description
1 polymer ?
#
loop_
_entity_poly.entity_id
_entity_poly.type
_entity_poly.pdbx_seq_one_letter_code
_entity_poly.pdbx_strand_id
1 'polypeptide(L)'
;MREKRQKMRLKFMKKEYDLTKGKVRKKPALNPKETKIQTSVRIDGDIFLWLQAEAERQHIPYQTLMNKYLREVMSKPSIESRLSAIEKAVFKKAL
;
A
#
# COMPACT_ATOMS: atom_id res chain seq x y z
N MET A 1 -50.19 -1.74 -17.55
CA MET A 1 -49.53 -0.59 -18.22
C MET A 1 -48.18 -0.18 -17.62
N ARG A 2 -48.05 -0.11 -16.27
CA ARG A 2 -46.79 0.27 -15.59
C ARG A 2 -45.62 -0.69 -15.83
N GLU A 3 -45.87 -2.00 -15.81
CA GLU A 3 -44.84 -3.03 -16.00
C GLU A 3 -44.20 -3.03 -17.40
N LYS A 4 -45.01 -2.79 -18.45
CA LYS A 4 -44.51 -2.68 -19.84
C LYS A 4 -43.56 -1.48 -19.99
N ARG A 5 -43.88 -0.34 -19.39
CA ARG A 5 -43.02 0.85 -19.36
C ARG A 5 -41.73 0.59 -18.60
N GLN A 6 -41.80 -0.12 -17.48
CA GLN A 6 -40.62 -0.46 -16.67
C GLN A 6 -39.69 -1.43 -17.39
N LYS A 7 -40.24 -2.47 -18.05
CA LYS A 7 -39.47 -3.38 -18.91
C LYS A 7 -38.81 -2.66 -20.10
N MET A 8 -39.53 -1.75 -20.76
CA MET A 8 -38.95 -0.92 -21.82
C MET A 8 -37.80 -0.07 -21.29
N ARG A 9 -37.97 0.60 -20.14
CA ARG A 9 -36.92 1.43 -19.53
C ARG A 9 -35.68 0.61 -19.17
N LEU A 10 -35.85 -0.57 -18.57
CA LEU A 10 -34.75 -1.51 -18.29
C LEU A 10 -34.04 -1.97 -19.57
N LYS A 11 -34.79 -2.24 -20.64
CA LYS A 11 -34.23 -2.64 -21.93
C LYS A 11 -33.41 -1.51 -22.57
N PHE A 12 -33.88 -0.26 -22.49
CA PHE A 12 -33.14 0.91 -22.95
C PHE A 12 -31.87 1.15 -22.13
N MET A 13 -31.95 1.06 -20.79
CA MET A 13 -30.78 1.22 -19.94
C MET A 13 -29.72 0.14 -20.18
N LYS A 14 -30.11 -1.13 -20.40
CA LYS A 14 -29.16 -2.21 -20.72
C LYS A 14 -28.47 -2.03 -22.07
N LYS A 15 -29.09 -1.33 -23.03
CA LYS A 15 -28.51 -1.05 -24.35
C LYS A 15 -27.44 0.05 -24.29
N GLU A 16 -27.68 1.09 -23.51
CA GLU A 16 -26.76 2.22 -23.31
C GLU A 16 -25.64 1.88 -22.30
N TYR A 17 -25.95 1.07 -21.28
CA TYR A 17 -25.02 0.63 -20.22
C TYR A 17 -24.81 -0.89 -20.28
N ASP A 18 -24.27 -1.39 -21.40
CA ASP A 18 -23.84 -2.80 -21.48
C ASP A 18 -22.48 -2.98 -20.77
N LEU A 19 -22.54 -3.14 -19.44
CA LEU A 19 -21.36 -3.38 -18.60
C LEU A 19 -20.83 -4.82 -18.69
N THR A 20 -21.44 -5.70 -19.51
CA THR A 20 -21.01 -7.10 -19.63
C THR A 20 -19.60 -7.26 -20.20
N LYS A 21 -19.13 -6.29 -20.99
CA LYS A 21 -17.76 -6.22 -21.54
C LYS A 21 -16.79 -5.42 -20.67
N GLY A 22 -17.26 -4.81 -19.58
CA GLY A 22 -16.41 -4.11 -18.63
C GLY A 22 -15.54 -5.10 -17.88
N LYS A 23 -14.21 -4.97 -17.97
CA LYS A 23 -13.29 -5.74 -17.13
C LYS A 23 -13.55 -5.37 -15.67
N VAL A 24 -14.35 -6.17 -14.97
CA VAL A 24 -14.50 -6.10 -13.51
C VAL A 24 -13.14 -6.42 -12.90
N ARG A 25 -12.37 -5.39 -12.59
CA ARG A 25 -11.09 -5.55 -11.89
C ARG A 25 -11.42 -6.01 -10.46
N LYS A 26 -11.29 -7.32 -10.21
CA LYS A 26 -11.43 -7.92 -8.87
C LYS A 26 -10.35 -7.47 -7.88
N LYS A 27 -9.27 -6.84 -8.37
CA LYS A 27 -8.21 -6.27 -7.55
C LYS A 27 -8.53 -4.79 -7.27
N PRO A 28 -8.25 -4.27 -6.07
CA PRO A 28 -8.39 -2.84 -5.79
C PRO A 28 -7.69 -2.04 -6.88
N ALA A 29 -8.35 -1.00 -7.38
CA ALA A 29 -7.88 -0.20 -8.53
C ALA A 29 -6.51 0.47 -8.31
N LEU A 30 -6.03 0.46 -7.06
CA LEU A 30 -4.84 1.13 -6.60
C LEU A 30 -3.78 0.08 -6.27
N ASN A 31 -2.63 0.13 -6.96
CA ASN A 31 -1.47 -0.63 -6.55
C ASN A 31 -0.96 -0.04 -5.22
N PRO A 32 -0.99 -0.78 -4.10
CA PRO A 32 -0.60 -0.24 -2.79
C PRO A 32 0.86 0.19 -2.70
N LYS A 33 1.74 -0.31 -3.60
CA LYS A 33 3.16 0.06 -3.62
C LYS A 33 3.43 1.39 -4.33
N GLU A 34 2.62 1.72 -5.33
CA GLU A 34 2.80 2.87 -6.22
C GLU A 34 1.92 4.06 -5.83
N THR A 35 0.75 3.77 -5.26
CA THR A 35 -0.23 4.80 -4.90
C THR A 35 0.16 5.47 -3.59
N LYS A 36 0.35 6.80 -3.63
CA LYS A 36 0.49 7.62 -2.42
C LYS A 36 -0.89 7.93 -1.86
N ILE A 37 -1.11 7.60 -0.59
CA ILE A 37 -2.35 7.91 0.13
C ILE A 37 -2.05 9.09 1.04
N GLN A 38 -2.83 10.17 0.92
CA GLN A 38 -2.75 11.31 1.82
C GLN A 38 -3.43 10.93 3.14
N THR A 39 -2.63 10.81 4.20
CA THR A 39 -3.10 10.40 5.53
C THR A 39 -2.69 11.46 6.54
N SER A 40 -3.58 11.78 7.47
CA SER A 40 -3.24 12.57 8.66
C SER A 40 -2.65 11.66 9.72
N VAL A 41 -1.43 11.95 10.16
CA VAL A 41 -0.72 11.20 11.22
C VAL A 41 -0.27 12.20 12.26
N ARG A 42 -0.45 11.87 13.55
CA ARG A 42 0.11 12.66 14.65
C ARG A 42 1.50 12.15 14.96
N ILE A 43 2.46 13.07 15.03
CA ILE A 43 3.87 12.80 15.33
C ILE A 43 4.29 13.84 16.36
N ASP A 44 5.10 13.45 17.32
CA ASP A 44 5.62 14.35 18.34
C ASP A 44 6.57 15.39 17.72
N GLY A 45 6.62 16.58 18.31
CA GLY A 45 7.32 17.73 17.73
C GLY A 45 8.83 17.54 17.63
N ASP A 46 9.43 16.88 18.60
CA ASP A 46 10.86 16.51 18.62
C ASP A 46 11.23 15.55 17.48
N ILE A 47 10.39 14.53 17.26
CA ILE A 47 10.55 13.58 16.15
C ILE A 47 10.43 14.29 14.80
N PHE A 48 9.47 15.21 14.67
CA PHE A 48 9.30 15.98 13.44
C PHE A 48 10.50 16.87 13.13
N LEU A 49 11.03 17.58 14.14
CA LEU A 49 12.23 18.41 13.99
C LEU A 49 13.45 17.57 13.58
N TRP A 50 13.64 16.41 14.21
CA TRP A 50 14.71 15.49 13.83
C TRP A 50 14.55 14.99 12.38
N LEU A 51 13.33 14.62 11.97
CA LEU A 51 13.04 14.18 10.60
C LEU A 51 13.34 15.27 9.56
N GLN A 52 13.04 16.54 9.86
CA GLN A 52 13.36 17.65 8.97
C GLN A 52 14.87 17.84 8.83
N ALA A 53 15.61 17.85 9.94
CA ALA A 53 17.05 18.02 9.91
C ALA A 53 17.76 16.86 9.16
N GLU A 54 17.31 15.63 9.34
CA GLU A 54 17.83 14.47 8.61
C GLU A 54 17.46 14.49 7.12
N ALA A 55 16.26 14.95 6.79
CA ALA A 55 15.80 15.14 5.42
C ALA A 55 16.65 16.17 4.66
N GLU A 56 17.00 17.29 5.31
CA GLU A 56 17.89 18.30 4.77
C GLU A 56 19.30 17.74 4.50
N ARG A 57 19.86 16.98 5.44
CA ARG A 57 21.17 16.32 5.27
C ARG A 57 21.19 15.37 4.07
N GLN A 58 20.10 14.63 3.84
CA GLN A 58 19.99 13.67 2.75
C GLN A 58 19.46 14.29 1.45
N HIS A 59 19.16 15.60 1.44
CA HIS A 59 18.54 16.31 0.32
C HIS A 59 17.27 15.66 -0.22
N ILE A 60 16.43 15.10 0.66
CA ILE A 60 15.14 14.50 0.30
C ILE A 60 14.01 15.07 1.17
N PRO A 61 12.76 15.10 0.70
CA PRO A 61 11.64 15.53 1.54
C PRO A 61 11.44 14.62 2.77
N TYR A 62 11.07 15.19 3.91
CA TYR A 62 10.86 14.44 5.15
C TYR A 62 9.80 13.34 5.02
N GLN A 63 8.76 13.51 4.19
CA GLN A 63 7.77 12.46 3.95
C GLN A 63 8.38 11.28 3.18
N THR A 64 9.34 11.54 2.30
CA THR A 64 10.08 10.49 1.58
C THR A 64 11.01 9.75 2.52
N LEU A 65 11.74 10.47 3.38
CA LEU A 65 12.59 9.88 4.41
C LEU A 65 11.79 9.02 5.40
N MET A 66 10.67 9.54 5.89
CA MET A 66 9.77 8.82 6.78
C MET A 66 9.28 7.52 6.13
N ASN A 67 8.84 7.57 4.88
CA ASN A 67 8.43 6.37 4.14
C ASN A 67 9.58 5.37 3.94
N LYS A 68 10.80 5.85 3.68
CA LYS A 68 11.99 5.00 3.54
C LYS A 68 12.25 4.23 4.83
N TYR A 69 12.29 4.91 5.98
CA TYR A 69 12.50 4.24 7.27
C TYR A 69 11.39 3.25 7.61
N LEU A 70 10.13 3.58 7.37
CA LEU A 70 9.02 2.65 7.58
C LEU A 70 9.18 1.38 6.73
N ARG A 71 9.61 1.50 5.46
CA ARG A 71 9.89 0.34 4.61
C ARG A 71 11.06 -0.50 5.11
N GLU A 72 12.12 0.13 5.59
CA GLU A 72 13.27 -0.58 6.17
C GLU A 72 12.85 -1.36 7.43
N VAL A 73 12.04 -0.77 8.30
CA VAL A 73 11.51 -1.46 9.48
C VAL A 73 10.61 -2.63 9.09
N MET A 74 9.72 -2.45 8.10
CA MET A 74 8.89 -3.55 7.58
C MET A 74 9.71 -4.69 6.96
N SER A 75 10.87 -4.37 6.37
CA SER A 75 11.73 -5.36 5.73
C SER A 75 12.67 -6.07 6.71
N LYS A 76 12.86 -5.55 7.92
CA LYS A 76 13.74 -6.17 8.91
C LYS A 76 13.07 -7.42 9.48
N PRO A 77 13.66 -8.62 9.31
CA PRO A 77 13.10 -9.84 9.89
C PRO A 77 13.12 -9.76 11.42
N SER A 78 12.15 -10.43 12.07
CA SER A 78 12.12 -10.53 13.53
C SER A 78 13.44 -11.08 14.06
N ILE A 79 13.79 -10.71 15.29
CA ILE A 79 15.02 -11.21 15.94
C ILE A 79 15.05 -12.74 15.95
N GLU A 80 13.91 -13.37 16.16
CA GLU A 80 13.74 -14.84 16.11
C GLU A 80 14.09 -15.42 14.74
N SER A 81 13.62 -14.79 13.66
CA SER A 81 13.93 -15.21 12.29
C SER A 81 15.42 -15.04 11.98
N ARG A 82 16.05 -13.98 12.52
CA ARG A 82 17.50 -13.76 12.41
C ARG A 82 18.30 -14.81 13.19
N LEU A 83 17.86 -15.15 14.40
CA LEU A 83 18.51 -16.15 15.24
C LEU A 83 18.46 -17.54 14.59
N SER A 84 17.30 -17.96 14.09
CA SER A 84 17.17 -19.25 13.39
C SER A 84 18.05 -19.34 12.14
N ALA A 85 18.20 -18.23 11.40
CA ALA A 85 19.10 -18.19 10.24
C ALA A 85 20.58 -18.32 10.65
N ILE A 86 20.98 -17.68 11.76
CA ILE A 86 22.33 -17.79 12.32
C ILE A 86 22.60 -19.20 12.83
N GLU A 87 21.69 -19.79 13.60
CA GLU A 87 21.79 -21.17 14.08
C GLU A 87 22.00 -22.14 12.90
N LYS A 88 21.16 -22.06 11.87
CA LYS A 88 21.32 -22.89 10.65
C LYS A 88 22.67 -22.67 9.98
N ALA A 89 23.16 -21.44 9.89
CA ALA A 89 24.44 -21.14 9.26
C ALA A 89 25.64 -21.65 10.07
N VAL A 90 25.58 -21.56 11.39
CA VAL A 90 26.64 -22.04 12.29
C VAL A 90 26.68 -23.56 12.32
N PHE A 91 25.53 -24.22 12.49
CA PHE A 91 25.48 -25.69 12.57
C PHE A 91 25.69 -26.39 11.22
N LYS A 92 25.37 -25.76 10.09
CA LYS A 92 25.67 -26.30 8.76
C LYS A 92 27.14 -26.19 8.37
N LYS A 93 27.90 -25.29 9.00
CA LYS A 93 29.34 -25.09 8.76
C LYS A 93 30.21 -25.93 9.69
N ALA A 94 29.62 -26.52 10.73
CA ALA A 94 30.27 -27.37 11.71
C ALA A 94 30.19 -28.88 11.38
N LEU A 95 29.65 -29.23 10.21
CA LEU A 95 29.51 -30.58 9.66
C LEU A 95 30.28 -30.70 8.35
#